data_AF-A0A1Y2AS70-F1
#
_entry.id   AF-A0A1Y2AS70-F1
#
_cell.length_a   1.000
_cell.length_b   1.000
_cell.length_c   1.000
_cell.angle_alpha   90.00
_cell.angle_beta   90.00
_cell.angle_gamma   90.00
#
_symmetry.space_group_name_H-M   'P 1'
#
loop_
_entity.id
_entity.type
_entity.pdbx_description
1 polymer ?
#
loop_
_entity_poly.entity_id
_entity_poly.type
_entity_poly.pdbx_seq_one_letter_code
_entity_poly.pdbx_strand_id
1 'polypeptide(L)'
;MAILPGHMEGISGATVSGYNMGINKFISEENINASIVFINFIFSREIQKHYVENNMLSTGMNQLYKDREVCEKIDCELYNSLQILSKQTNITFNIDEYNEKVKSIYNKFIYGNESAEMVLKEIEDITKIYYISLSTEDSYIGLVAFIVYCTTSALMIVSLLFLFKEDYTPFFEFLPTDFWIITILGEILILSIGISGMGQLKEELCELKPIFFSFGYTFILVPLLYRLIINFPEEIYFPKWVYRHRYQFFLIFILIDFLLNSIVLLISPFKIKTINVKDGQNFNKCIIRSFFGQVILWVQVFYILIITIIILSLSFIEWNLHATFYDIRFLISALYIDILSSAIYLFLESITINNYLSYYVVRGSILFIMTISNYSFLYGYKLFSAFLKKKNLKLVFIKKINKNFVDESDNSREKSAPYNTNTKIEGNVSSMNTLDDQNKSSTDYNNDEFRSYRRNSIFSKVLSYHYTTEGYSVNDIGIQIYDEDNEDKDNSISI
;
A
#
# COMPACT_ATOMS: atom_id res chain seq x y z
N MET A 1 59.54 15.69 -5.85
CA MET A 1 58.10 15.66 -5.49
C MET A 1 57.48 16.97 -5.95
N ALA A 2 56.23 16.95 -6.38
CA ALA A 2 55.46 18.18 -6.60
C ALA A 2 54.67 18.49 -5.32
N ILE A 3 54.50 19.76 -5.00
CA ILE A 3 53.64 20.22 -3.90
C ILE A 3 52.19 19.99 -4.34
N LEU A 4 51.51 19.06 -3.66
CA LEU A 4 50.08 18.83 -3.86
C LEU A 4 49.29 19.75 -2.93
N PRO A 5 48.16 20.32 -3.38
CA PRO A 5 47.34 21.16 -2.51
C PRO A 5 46.79 20.35 -1.32
N GLY A 6 46.87 20.93 -0.12
CA GLY A 6 46.21 20.42 1.08
C GLY A 6 44.82 21.00 1.29
N HIS A 7 44.13 20.52 2.34
CA HIS A 7 42.82 21.05 2.74
C HIS A 7 42.93 22.45 3.36
N MET A 8 44.06 22.76 4.01
CA MET A 8 44.32 24.11 4.54
C MET A 8 45.28 24.87 3.62
N GLU A 9 45.05 26.17 3.50
CA GLU A 9 45.91 27.07 2.74
C GLU A 9 47.36 27.03 3.26
N GLY A 10 48.33 27.02 2.33
CA GLY A 10 49.75 26.99 2.65
C GLY A 10 50.30 25.63 3.11
N ILE A 11 49.49 24.56 3.07
CA ILE A 11 49.90 23.23 3.54
C ILE A 11 49.73 22.21 2.40
N SER A 12 50.67 21.28 2.29
CA SER A 12 50.71 20.32 1.19
C SER A 12 49.96 19.03 1.54
N GLY A 13 49.16 18.49 0.63
CA GLY A 13 48.48 17.21 0.82
C GLY A 13 49.38 16.00 0.59
N ALA A 14 49.29 14.98 1.43
CA ALA A 14 49.91 13.68 1.21
C ALA A 14 48.96 12.55 1.60
N THR A 15 48.90 11.49 0.80
CA THR A 15 48.17 10.28 1.18
C THR A 15 49.13 9.29 1.82
N VAL A 16 48.78 8.78 3.00
CA VAL A 16 49.55 7.69 3.60
C VAL A 16 49.19 6.37 2.94
N SER A 17 50.23 5.71 2.44
CA SER A 17 50.23 4.32 2.02
C SER A 17 51.29 3.59 2.84
N GLY A 18 50.98 2.38 3.31
CA GLY A 18 51.86 1.63 4.18
C GLY A 18 51.56 0.14 4.15
N TYR A 19 52.39 -0.61 4.87
CA TYR A 19 52.23 -2.05 5.02
C TYR A 19 51.75 -2.36 6.44
N ASN A 20 50.72 -3.19 6.54
CA ASN A 20 50.34 -3.76 7.82
C ASN A 20 51.31 -4.89 8.15
N MET A 21 52.07 -4.73 9.23
CA MET A 21 52.90 -5.80 9.79
C MET A 21 52.18 -6.42 10.98
N GLY A 22 52.07 -7.74 10.99
CA GLY A 22 51.45 -8.49 12.09
C GLY A 22 52.29 -9.69 12.46
N ILE A 23 52.39 -9.98 13.76
CA ILE A 23 53.01 -11.21 14.26
C ILE A 23 51.91 -12.26 14.40
N ASN A 24 52.09 -13.43 13.81
CA ASN A 24 51.13 -14.52 13.94
C ASN A 24 51.13 -15.05 15.39
N LYS A 25 49.97 -15.00 16.07
CA LYS A 25 49.83 -15.45 17.46
C LYS A 25 49.98 -16.97 17.66
N PHE A 26 50.03 -17.75 16.59
CA PHE A 26 50.08 -19.22 16.63
C PHE A 26 51.48 -19.81 16.40
N ILE A 27 52.53 -18.97 16.35
CA ILE A 27 53.93 -19.44 16.27
C ILE A 27 54.50 -19.65 17.68
N SER A 28 55.66 -20.32 17.79
CA SER A 28 56.34 -20.53 19.07
C SER A 28 56.73 -19.20 19.72
N GLU A 29 56.79 -19.18 21.05
CA GLU A 29 57.18 -17.99 21.83
C GLU A 29 58.56 -17.46 21.43
N GLU A 30 59.50 -18.36 21.13
CA GLU A 30 60.81 -18.01 20.58
C GLU A 30 60.69 -17.22 19.27
N ASN A 31 59.83 -17.66 18.34
CA ASN A 31 59.62 -16.99 17.07
C ASN A 31 58.86 -15.66 17.23
N ILE A 32 57.96 -15.56 18.20
CA ILE A 32 57.31 -14.30 18.57
C ILE A 32 58.38 -13.31 19.05
N ASN A 33 59.25 -13.72 19.98
CA ASN A 33 60.32 -12.88 20.51
C ASN A 33 61.31 -12.45 19.43
N ALA A 34 61.72 -13.37 18.54
CA ALA A 34 62.57 -13.05 17.40
C ALA A 34 61.89 -12.03 16.46
N SER A 35 60.58 -12.19 16.20
CA SER A 35 59.80 -11.25 15.39
C SER A 35 59.73 -9.86 16.03
N ILE A 36 59.55 -9.78 17.36
CA ILE A 36 59.55 -8.51 18.11
C ILE A 36 60.91 -7.82 17.98
N VAL A 37 62.03 -8.56 18.13
CA VAL A 37 63.38 -8.02 17.98
C VAL A 37 63.59 -7.46 16.57
N PHE A 38 63.17 -8.20 15.55
CA PHE A 38 63.26 -7.77 14.15
C PHE A 38 62.44 -6.51 13.88
N ILE A 39 61.20 -6.44 14.37
CA ILE A 39 60.34 -5.25 14.25
C ILE A 39 60.99 -4.05 14.94
N ASN A 40 61.47 -4.22 16.18
CA ASN A 40 62.18 -3.16 16.91
C ASN A 40 63.43 -2.67 16.15
N PHE A 41 64.16 -3.57 15.52
CA PHE A 41 65.31 -3.22 14.68
C PHE A 41 64.89 -2.40 13.46
N ILE A 42 63.89 -2.82 12.70
CA ILE A 42 63.42 -2.08 11.51
C ILE A 42 62.86 -0.70 11.88
N PHE A 43 62.19 -0.57 13.02
CA PHE A 43 61.66 0.70 13.51
C PHE A 43 62.64 1.50 14.37
N SER A 44 63.89 1.03 14.53
CA SER A 44 64.93 1.78 15.22
C SER A 44 65.23 3.10 14.50
N ARG A 45 65.65 4.10 15.26
CA ARG A 45 65.93 5.45 14.74
C ARG A 45 67.01 5.40 13.66
N GLU A 46 68.05 4.60 13.87
CA GLU A 46 69.20 4.44 12.99
C GLU A 46 68.79 3.85 11.64
N ILE A 47 67.96 2.81 11.64
CA ILE A 47 67.47 2.16 10.42
C ILE A 47 66.46 3.05 9.69
N GLN A 48 65.52 3.68 10.40
CA GLN A 48 64.58 4.63 9.79
C GLN A 48 65.31 5.84 9.20
N LYS A 49 66.32 6.39 9.90
CA LYS A 49 67.18 7.47 9.41
C LYS A 49 67.89 7.04 8.12
N HIS A 50 68.51 5.86 8.11
CA HIS A 50 69.17 5.33 6.92
C HIS A 50 68.22 5.22 5.73
N TYR A 51 66.99 4.73 5.92
CA TYR A 51 66.03 4.63 4.82
C TYR A 51 65.55 6.00 4.31
N VAL A 52 65.33 6.96 5.21
CA VAL A 52 64.92 8.33 4.85
C VAL A 52 66.02 9.05 4.08
N GLU A 53 67.26 8.98 4.57
CA GLU A 53 68.42 9.62 3.91
C GLU A 53 68.68 9.11 2.50
N ASN A 54 68.31 7.87 2.21
CA ASN A 54 68.43 7.26 0.89
C ASN A 54 67.13 7.36 0.06
N ASN A 55 66.14 8.15 0.49
CA ASN A 55 64.82 8.29 -0.16
C ASN A 55 64.10 6.95 -0.41
N MET A 56 64.33 5.94 0.43
CA MET A 56 63.71 4.61 0.31
C MET A 56 62.32 4.56 0.95
N LEU A 57 62.09 5.33 2.02
CA LEU A 57 60.79 5.44 2.66
C LEU A 57 60.60 6.81 3.30
N SER A 58 59.34 7.22 3.44
CA SER A 58 58.94 8.32 4.30
C SER A 58 58.50 7.75 5.64
N THR A 59 59.18 8.15 6.72
CA THR A 59 58.93 7.61 8.06
C THR A 59 57.85 8.40 8.78
N GLY A 60 57.10 7.74 9.67
CA GLY A 60 56.20 8.40 10.62
C GLY A 60 56.94 9.01 11.82
N MET A 61 58.27 8.83 11.92
CA MET A 61 59.08 9.35 13.02
C MET A 61 59.43 10.83 12.77
N ASN A 62 58.51 11.74 13.12
CA ASN A 62 58.65 13.19 12.88
C ASN A 62 59.94 13.82 13.44
N GLN A 63 60.57 13.19 14.43
CA GLN A 63 61.85 13.66 14.98
C GLN A 63 63.00 13.59 13.96
N LEU A 64 62.95 12.66 13.00
CA LEU A 64 63.97 12.55 11.96
C LEU A 64 63.93 13.73 10.99
N TYR A 65 62.78 14.35 10.78
CA TYR A 65 62.65 15.58 9.97
C TYR A 65 63.08 16.86 10.71
N LYS A 66 63.66 16.72 11.91
CA LYS A 66 64.32 17.79 12.66
C LYS A 66 65.83 17.56 12.78
N ASP A 67 66.32 16.42 12.30
CA ASP A 67 67.74 16.06 12.33
C ASP A 67 68.45 16.73 11.16
N ARG A 68 69.46 17.55 11.46
CA ARG A 68 70.19 18.34 10.47
C ARG A 68 70.82 17.46 9.37
N GLU A 69 71.36 16.30 9.74
CA GLU A 69 72.01 15.39 8.77
C GLU A 69 71.00 14.82 7.77
N VAL A 70 69.77 14.59 8.23
CA VAL A 70 68.66 14.14 7.37
C VAL A 70 68.22 15.28 6.45
N CYS A 71 68.04 16.49 7.00
CA CYS A 71 67.56 17.65 6.27
C CYS A 71 68.59 18.24 5.28
N GLU A 72 69.87 17.87 5.39
CA GLU A 72 70.88 18.15 4.37
C GLU A 72 70.71 17.28 3.11
N LYS A 73 70.03 16.13 3.22
CA LYS A 73 69.80 15.19 2.12
C LYS A 73 68.38 15.23 1.55
N ILE A 74 67.40 15.64 2.36
CA ILE A 74 65.98 15.67 1.98
C ILE A 74 65.29 16.98 2.38
N ASP A 75 64.17 17.29 1.74
CA ASP A 75 63.37 18.48 2.04
C ASP A 75 62.50 18.27 3.30
N CYS A 76 63.12 18.43 4.47
CA CYS A 76 62.41 18.32 5.75
C CYS A 76 61.29 19.36 5.92
N GLU A 77 61.38 20.52 5.30
CA GLU A 77 60.34 21.55 5.39
C GLU A 77 59.06 21.05 4.71
N LEU A 78 59.21 20.48 3.50
CA LEU A 78 58.10 19.80 2.81
C LEU A 78 57.49 18.71 3.70
N TYR A 79 58.29 17.77 4.22
CA TYR A 79 57.78 16.66 5.04
C TYR A 79 57.08 17.12 6.34
N ASN A 80 57.59 18.16 6.99
CA ASN A 80 56.96 18.75 8.18
C ASN A 80 55.67 19.51 7.84
N SER A 81 55.53 20.00 6.59
CA SER A 81 54.34 20.67 6.07
C SER A 81 53.30 19.72 5.44
N LEU A 82 53.51 18.39 5.48
CA LEU A 82 52.55 17.47 4.88
C LEU A 82 51.30 17.28 5.77
N GLN A 83 50.14 17.51 5.18
CA GLN A 83 48.85 17.02 5.66
C GLN A 83 48.67 15.58 5.23
N ILE A 84 48.93 14.68 6.15
CA ILE A 84 48.65 13.26 5.98
C ILE A 84 47.14 13.04 6.00
N LEU A 85 46.61 12.57 4.88
CA LEU A 85 45.26 12.05 4.75
C LEU A 85 45.33 10.53 4.66
N SER A 86 44.47 9.85 5.43
CA SER A 86 44.28 8.42 5.27
C SER A 86 43.61 8.16 3.93
N LYS A 87 44.06 7.13 3.23
CA LYS A 87 43.35 6.64 2.04
C LYS A 87 41.97 6.15 2.51
N GLN A 88 40.90 6.75 2.02
CA GLN A 88 39.54 6.33 2.36
C GLN A 88 39.25 4.96 1.72
N THR A 89 39.42 3.87 2.49
CA THR A 89 39.20 2.49 2.02
C THR A 89 37.72 2.09 2.01
N ASN A 90 36.85 2.86 2.64
CA ASN A 90 35.45 2.46 2.88
C ASN A 90 34.48 2.86 1.75
N ILE A 91 34.94 3.59 0.74
CA ILE A 91 34.06 4.24 -0.24
C ILE A 91 33.62 3.28 -1.35
N THR A 92 34.49 2.36 -1.78
CA THR A 92 34.18 1.40 -2.86
C THR A 92 34.95 0.11 -2.68
N PHE A 93 34.32 -1.03 -3.00
CA PHE A 93 34.98 -2.35 -3.02
C PHE A 93 36.11 -2.46 -4.06
N ASN A 94 36.17 -1.55 -5.05
CA ASN A 94 37.22 -1.52 -6.08
C ASN A 94 37.81 -0.11 -6.23
N ILE A 95 38.86 0.16 -5.45
CA ILE A 95 39.56 1.45 -5.42
C ILE A 95 40.21 1.79 -6.77
N ASP A 96 40.65 0.78 -7.52
CA ASP A 96 41.35 1.00 -8.79
C ASP A 96 40.35 1.47 -9.86
N GLU A 97 39.18 0.83 -9.94
CA GLU A 97 38.10 1.27 -10.83
C GLU A 97 37.60 2.68 -10.46
N TYR A 98 37.48 2.99 -9.17
CA TYR A 98 37.15 4.34 -8.71
C TYR A 98 38.19 5.37 -9.18
N ASN A 99 39.49 5.09 -8.96
CA ASN A 99 40.56 5.98 -9.35
C ASN A 99 40.62 6.19 -10.88
N GLU A 100 40.39 5.15 -11.67
CA GLU A 100 40.34 5.26 -13.13
C GLU A 100 39.16 6.15 -13.58
N LYS A 101 37.99 6.00 -12.96
CA LYS A 101 36.83 6.87 -13.23
C LYS A 101 37.06 8.31 -12.80
N VAL A 102 37.56 8.54 -11.59
CA VAL A 102 37.86 9.91 -11.13
C VAL A 102 38.90 10.55 -12.03
N LYS A 103 39.95 9.81 -12.44
CA LYS A 103 40.95 10.32 -13.38
C LYS A 103 40.34 10.66 -14.74
N SER A 104 39.43 9.83 -15.25
CA SER A 104 38.77 10.11 -16.53
C SER A 104 37.86 11.34 -16.46
N ILE A 105 37.13 11.52 -15.36
CA ILE A 105 36.29 12.70 -15.08
C ILE A 105 37.17 13.95 -14.93
N TYR A 106 38.24 13.87 -14.14
CA TYR A 106 39.17 14.97 -13.91
C TYR A 106 39.87 15.43 -15.20
N ASN A 107 40.19 14.50 -16.10
CA ASN A 107 40.74 14.84 -17.41
C ASN A 107 39.79 15.69 -18.26
N LYS A 108 38.46 15.59 -18.07
CA LYS A 108 37.49 16.46 -18.74
C LYS A 108 37.62 17.91 -18.30
N PHE A 109 38.02 18.16 -17.05
CA PHE A 109 38.30 19.50 -16.54
C PHE A 109 39.66 20.02 -17.02
N ILE A 110 40.70 19.20 -16.90
CA ILE A 110 42.08 19.63 -17.20
C ILE A 110 42.31 19.83 -18.69
N TYR A 111 41.76 18.95 -19.53
CA TYR A 111 41.98 18.95 -20.96
C TYR A 111 40.74 19.27 -21.80
N GLY A 112 39.57 19.31 -21.17
CA GLY A 112 38.31 19.70 -21.81
C GLY A 112 37.85 21.09 -21.35
N ASN A 113 36.61 21.43 -21.70
CA ASN A 113 35.98 22.71 -21.35
C ASN A 113 34.88 22.54 -20.28
N GLU A 114 34.92 21.44 -19.52
CA GLU A 114 33.96 21.22 -18.43
C GLU A 114 34.22 22.19 -17.28
N SER A 115 33.16 22.67 -16.61
CA SER A 115 33.32 23.50 -15.42
C SER A 115 33.74 22.66 -14.23
N ALA A 116 34.45 23.28 -13.28
CA ALA A 116 34.83 22.63 -12.02
C ALA A 116 33.61 22.10 -11.26
N GLU A 117 32.49 22.83 -11.30
CA GLU A 117 31.23 22.45 -10.65
C GLU A 117 30.66 21.14 -11.23
N MET A 118 30.62 21.00 -12.56
CA MET A 118 30.13 19.78 -13.20
C MET A 118 31.04 18.58 -12.93
N VAL A 119 32.36 18.79 -12.98
CA VAL A 119 33.35 17.74 -12.71
C VAL A 119 33.30 17.28 -11.25
N LEU A 120 33.16 18.21 -10.30
CA LEU A 120 32.98 17.89 -8.88
C LEU A 120 31.69 17.12 -8.64
N LYS A 121 30.59 17.50 -9.30
CA LYS A 121 29.32 16.80 -9.23
C LYS A 121 29.42 15.37 -9.77
N GLU A 122 30.07 15.16 -10.91
CA GLU A 122 30.30 13.81 -11.44
C GLU A 122 31.15 12.95 -10.49
N ILE A 123 32.15 13.53 -9.82
CA ILE A 123 32.94 12.83 -8.81
C ILE A 123 32.09 12.46 -7.58
N GLU A 124 31.25 13.40 -7.11
CA GLU A 124 30.32 13.17 -6.02
C GLU A 124 29.32 12.05 -6.38
N ASP A 125 28.79 12.05 -7.60
CA ASP A 125 27.82 11.08 -8.12
C ASP A 125 28.34 9.63 -8.09
N ILE A 126 29.66 9.41 -8.20
CA ILE A 126 30.25 8.06 -8.11
C ILE A 126 29.99 7.43 -6.74
N THR A 127 29.94 8.23 -5.68
CA THR A 127 29.93 7.73 -4.29
C THR A 127 28.65 8.05 -3.54
N LYS A 128 27.99 9.15 -3.90
CA LYS A 128 26.77 9.62 -3.25
C LYS A 128 25.61 8.66 -3.54
N ILE A 129 24.94 8.27 -2.47
CA ILE A 129 23.69 7.52 -2.53
C ILE A 129 22.56 8.53 -2.48
N TYR A 130 21.95 8.77 -3.63
CA TYR A 130 20.80 9.64 -3.77
C TYR A 130 19.55 9.00 -3.19
N TYR A 131 18.72 9.85 -2.59
CA TYR A 131 17.40 9.50 -2.06
C TYR A 131 16.45 10.69 -2.23
N ILE A 132 15.15 10.45 -2.06
CA ILE A 132 14.13 11.49 -2.20
C ILE A 132 14.12 12.33 -0.92
N SER A 133 14.78 13.48 -0.94
CA SER A 133 14.81 14.41 0.18
C SER A 133 13.61 15.37 0.16
N LEU A 134 13.29 15.95 1.33
CA LEU A 134 12.40 17.10 1.44
C LEU A 134 13.15 18.43 1.14
N SER A 135 14.48 18.39 1.12
CA SER A 135 15.32 19.52 0.72
C SER A 135 15.21 19.74 -0.79
N THR A 136 15.17 21.01 -1.20
CA THR A 136 15.16 21.43 -2.61
C THR A 136 16.57 21.49 -3.23
N GLU A 137 17.61 21.10 -2.49
CA GLU A 137 19.01 21.10 -2.96
C GLU A 137 19.21 20.17 -4.16
N ASP A 138 18.76 18.91 -4.05
CA ASP A 138 18.89 17.94 -5.15
C ASP A 138 17.67 17.96 -6.09
N SER A 139 16.44 18.02 -5.53
CA SER A 139 15.19 17.98 -6.31
C SER A 139 13.98 18.48 -5.51
N TYR A 140 13.08 19.24 -6.15
CA TYR A 140 11.82 19.68 -5.56
C TYR A 140 10.74 18.58 -5.50
N ILE A 141 10.95 17.45 -6.18
CA ILE A 141 9.93 16.41 -6.36
C ILE A 141 9.48 15.81 -5.03
N GLY A 142 10.42 15.57 -4.10
CA GLY A 142 10.10 15.00 -2.79
C GLY A 142 9.21 15.92 -1.95
N LEU A 143 9.53 17.23 -1.92
CA LEU A 143 8.73 18.24 -1.22
C LEU A 143 7.32 18.36 -1.81
N VAL A 144 7.19 18.41 -3.14
CA VAL A 144 5.89 18.48 -3.81
C VAL A 144 5.05 17.23 -3.50
N ALA A 145 5.63 16.04 -3.62
CA ALA A 145 4.95 14.79 -3.30
C ALA A 145 4.48 14.76 -1.85
N PHE A 146 5.32 15.21 -0.90
CA PHE A 146 4.97 15.29 0.51
C PHE A 146 3.78 16.21 0.77
N ILE A 147 3.78 17.41 0.19
CA ILE A 147 2.66 18.35 0.30
C ILE A 147 1.39 17.74 -0.29
N VAL A 148 1.46 17.10 -1.46
CA VAL A 148 0.30 16.45 -2.10
C VAL A 148 -0.26 15.32 -1.23
N TYR A 149 0.59 14.44 -0.68
CA TYR A 149 0.13 13.36 0.19
C TYR A 149 -0.47 13.88 1.50
N CYS A 150 0.20 14.81 2.18
CA CYS A 150 -0.31 15.38 3.43
C CYS A 150 -1.62 16.15 3.25
N THR A 151 -1.73 16.96 2.19
CA THR A 151 -2.97 17.71 1.90
C THR A 151 -4.10 16.78 1.54
N THR A 152 -3.86 15.75 0.73
CA THR A 152 -4.86 14.73 0.40
C THR A 152 -5.35 14.00 1.65
N SER A 153 -4.44 13.51 2.50
CA SER A 153 -4.80 12.84 3.74
C SER A 153 -5.56 13.75 4.70
N ALA A 154 -5.16 15.03 4.81
CA ALA A 154 -5.88 16.00 5.63
C ALA A 154 -7.30 16.25 5.11
N LEU A 155 -7.49 16.36 3.79
CA LEU A 155 -8.82 16.50 3.18
C LEU A 155 -9.69 15.27 3.45
N MET A 156 -9.13 14.07 3.35
CA MET A 156 -9.83 12.82 3.68
C MET A 156 -10.27 12.80 5.16
N ILE A 157 -9.40 13.18 6.10
CA ILE A 157 -9.75 13.25 7.53
C ILE A 157 -10.83 14.30 7.79
N VAL A 158 -10.68 15.51 7.25
CA VAL A 158 -11.68 16.58 7.41
C VAL A 158 -13.03 16.16 6.82
N SER A 159 -13.04 15.38 5.75
CA SER A 159 -14.27 14.89 5.14
C SER A 159 -15.10 14.01 6.09
N LEU A 160 -14.47 13.31 7.05
CA LEU A 160 -15.18 12.47 8.03
C LEU A 160 -16.15 13.26 8.91
N LEU A 161 -15.95 14.58 9.09
CA LEU A 161 -16.88 15.43 9.83
C LEU A 161 -18.30 15.42 9.23
N PHE A 162 -18.43 15.17 7.92
CA PHE A 162 -19.73 15.11 7.25
C PHE A 162 -20.52 13.84 7.56
N LEU A 163 -19.88 12.75 8.00
CA LEU A 163 -20.58 11.53 8.41
C LEU A 163 -21.48 11.75 9.63
N PHE A 164 -21.08 12.67 10.50
CA PHE A 164 -21.81 12.95 11.75
C PHE A 164 -22.90 14.01 11.60
N LYS A 165 -23.09 14.55 10.39
CA LYS A 165 -24.09 15.57 10.14
C LYS A 165 -25.39 14.93 9.65
N GLU A 166 -26.48 15.18 10.37
CA GLU A 166 -27.81 14.63 10.08
C GLU A 166 -28.27 14.85 8.63
N ASP A 167 -27.99 16.03 8.05
CA ASP A 167 -28.31 16.35 6.65
C ASP A 167 -27.65 15.37 5.65
N TYR A 168 -26.57 14.69 6.03
CA TYR A 168 -25.75 13.84 5.17
C TYR A 168 -25.98 12.35 5.41
N THR A 169 -26.51 11.95 6.57
CA THR A 169 -26.76 10.55 6.96
C THR A 169 -27.46 9.72 5.86
N PRO A 170 -28.50 10.21 5.15
CA PRO A 170 -29.19 9.42 4.13
C PRO A 170 -28.31 9.00 2.95
N PHE A 171 -27.21 9.71 2.67
CA PHE A 171 -26.29 9.37 1.57
C PHE A 171 -25.28 8.29 1.95
N PHE A 172 -25.10 8.06 3.24
CA PHE A 172 -24.12 7.12 3.80
C PHE A 172 -24.75 5.82 4.33
N GLU A 173 -26.04 5.56 4.08
CA GLU A 173 -26.77 4.36 4.52
C GLU A 173 -26.20 3.03 4.00
N PHE A 174 -25.38 3.07 2.95
CA PHE A 174 -24.74 1.88 2.38
C PHE A 174 -23.83 1.15 3.38
N LEU A 175 -23.13 1.86 4.26
CA LEU A 175 -22.16 1.26 5.17
C LEU A 175 -22.29 1.90 6.56
N PRO A 176 -22.11 1.14 7.66
CA PRO A 176 -22.05 1.71 8.99
C PRO A 176 -20.98 2.82 9.11
N THR A 177 -21.24 3.83 9.95
CA THR A 177 -20.37 5.01 10.11
C THR A 177 -18.94 4.64 10.52
N ASP A 178 -18.79 3.70 11.44
CA ASP A 178 -17.52 3.12 11.88
C ASP A 178 -16.75 2.50 10.72
N PHE A 179 -17.45 1.81 9.83
CA PHE A 179 -16.85 1.16 8.67
C PHE A 179 -16.42 2.16 7.59
N TRP A 180 -17.14 3.28 7.41
CA TRP A 180 -16.67 4.40 6.58
C TRP A 180 -15.37 5.01 7.12
N ILE A 181 -15.26 5.19 8.44
CA ILE A 181 -14.04 5.72 9.06
C ILE A 181 -12.87 4.76 8.82
N ILE A 182 -13.10 3.45 8.96
CA ILE A 182 -12.10 2.42 8.70
C ILE A 182 -11.66 2.46 7.23
N THR A 183 -12.58 2.56 6.27
CA THR A 183 -12.24 2.66 4.84
C THR A 183 -11.34 3.87 4.56
N ILE A 184 -11.67 5.04 5.11
CA ILE A 184 -10.85 6.26 4.95
C ILE A 184 -9.49 6.13 5.62
N LEU A 185 -9.41 5.47 6.77
CA LEU A 185 -8.13 5.15 7.40
C LEU A 185 -7.28 4.22 6.52
N GLY A 186 -7.91 3.24 5.87
CA GLY A 186 -7.28 2.37 4.89
C GLY A 186 -6.63 3.13 3.74
N GLU A 187 -7.34 4.11 3.17
CA GLU A 187 -6.79 4.99 2.12
C GLU A 187 -5.54 5.76 2.60
N ILE A 188 -5.59 6.31 3.82
CA ILE A 188 -4.47 7.06 4.41
C ILE A 188 -3.26 6.14 4.63
N LEU A 189 -3.47 4.88 5.04
CA LEU A 189 -2.40 3.89 5.17
C LEU A 189 -1.72 3.62 3.82
N ILE A 190 -2.48 3.48 2.73
CA ILE A 190 -1.92 3.29 1.39
C ILE A 190 -1.13 4.53 0.94
N LEU A 191 -1.65 5.75 1.15
CA LEU A 191 -0.90 6.99 0.85
C LEU A 191 0.41 7.09 1.64
N SER A 192 0.42 6.59 2.87
CA SER A 192 1.61 6.60 3.74
C SER A 192 2.76 5.76 3.18
N ILE A 193 2.51 4.83 2.25
CA ILE A 193 3.56 4.09 1.50
C ILE A 193 4.39 5.05 0.64
N GLY A 194 3.77 6.08 0.06
CA GLY A 194 4.47 7.10 -0.73
C GLY A 194 5.41 7.96 0.13
N ILE A 195 5.02 8.22 1.37
CA ILE A 195 5.81 8.99 2.34
C ILE A 195 6.97 8.16 2.88
N SER A 196 6.79 6.85 3.13
CA SER A 196 7.87 5.97 3.62
C SER A 196 9.00 5.75 2.63
N GLY A 197 8.83 6.17 1.36
CA GLY A 197 9.90 6.22 0.37
C GLY A 197 10.79 7.46 0.43
N MET A 198 10.48 8.44 1.28
CA MET A 198 11.26 9.68 1.43
C MET A 198 12.36 9.52 2.49
N GLY A 199 13.43 10.29 2.32
CA GLY A 199 14.61 10.27 3.16
C GLY A 199 15.54 9.08 2.88
N GLN A 200 16.54 8.91 3.74
CA GLN A 200 17.44 7.77 3.67
C GLN A 200 16.66 6.48 3.97
N LEU A 201 16.66 5.55 3.02
CA LEU A 201 16.03 4.24 3.19
C LEU A 201 16.67 3.50 4.36
N LYS A 202 15.84 3.10 5.31
CA LYS A 202 16.18 2.22 6.43
C LYS A 202 15.48 0.87 6.27
N GLU A 203 16.02 -0.17 6.88
CA GLU A 203 15.44 -1.52 6.82
C GLU A 203 14.02 -1.54 7.40
N GLU A 204 13.78 -0.80 8.50
CA GLU A 204 12.44 -0.74 9.13
C GLU A 204 11.39 -0.10 8.20
N LEU A 205 11.78 0.91 7.41
CA LEU A 205 10.89 1.55 6.44
C LEU A 205 10.56 0.63 5.26
N CYS A 206 11.49 -0.25 4.87
CA CYS A 206 11.23 -1.26 3.84
C CYS A 206 10.21 -2.30 4.31
N GLU A 207 10.26 -2.68 5.59
CA GLU A 207 9.33 -3.63 6.22
C GLU A 207 7.93 -3.04 6.43
N LEU A 208 7.84 -1.73 6.66
CA LEU A 208 6.56 -1.06 6.90
C LEU A 208 5.68 -0.97 5.65
N LYS A 209 6.27 -0.98 4.44
CA LYS A 209 5.53 -0.87 3.18
C LYS A 209 4.52 -2.02 2.94
N PRO A 210 4.91 -3.30 2.97
CA PRO A 210 3.96 -4.41 2.81
C PRO A 210 2.90 -4.43 3.94
N ILE A 211 3.25 -3.99 5.15
CA ILE A 211 2.32 -3.88 6.29
C ILE A 211 1.23 -2.86 5.97
N PHE A 212 1.61 -1.63 5.59
CA PHE A 212 0.67 -0.58 5.22
C PHE A 212 -0.18 -0.96 4.01
N PHE A 213 0.40 -1.67 3.04
CA PHE A 213 -0.34 -2.18 1.89
C PHE A 213 -1.39 -3.21 2.31
N SER A 214 -1.04 -4.23 3.12
CA SER A 214 -1.99 -5.25 3.60
C SER A 214 -3.15 -4.63 4.36
N PHE A 215 -2.83 -3.90 5.42
CA PHE A 215 -3.85 -3.36 6.31
C PHE A 215 -4.69 -2.28 5.60
N GLY A 216 -4.06 -1.47 4.74
CA GLY A 216 -4.76 -0.49 3.92
C GLY A 216 -5.83 -1.15 3.04
N TYR A 217 -5.46 -2.19 2.28
CA TYR A 217 -6.41 -2.92 1.45
C TYR A 217 -7.51 -3.62 2.24
N THR A 218 -7.17 -4.26 3.36
CA THR A 218 -8.16 -4.91 4.22
C THR A 218 -9.15 -3.91 4.81
N PHE A 219 -8.69 -2.73 5.21
CA PHE A 219 -9.55 -1.67 5.73
C PHE A 219 -10.48 -1.09 4.66
N ILE A 220 -10.08 -1.13 3.39
CA ILE A 220 -10.94 -0.70 2.26
C ILE A 220 -11.92 -1.81 1.88
N LEU A 221 -11.43 -3.03 1.60
CA LEU A 221 -12.21 -4.10 0.99
C LEU A 221 -13.14 -4.84 1.96
N VAL A 222 -12.71 -5.09 3.21
CA VAL A 222 -13.50 -5.92 4.13
C VAL A 222 -14.81 -5.24 4.57
N PRO A 223 -14.87 -3.92 4.82
CA PRO A 223 -16.15 -3.25 5.05
C PRO A 223 -17.13 -3.38 3.87
N LEU A 224 -16.62 -3.30 2.64
CA LEU A 224 -17.43 -3.48 1.43
C LEU A 224 -17.92 -4.93 1.30
N LEU A 225 -17.03 -5.89 1.55
CA LEU A 225 -17.37 -7.30 1.58
C LEU A 225 -18.44 -7.60 2.64
N TYR A 226 -18.33 -7.04 3.84
CA TYR A 226 -19.35 -7.14 4.89
C TYR A 226 -20.72 -6.70 4.36
N ARG A 227 -20.79 -5.53 3.72
CA ARG A 227 -22.06 -4.99 3.21
C ARG A 227 -22.68 -5.90 2.13
N LEU A 228 -21.87 -6.40 1.21
CA LEU A 228 -22.35 -7.28 0.15
C LEU A 228 -22.81 -8.65 0.68
N ILE A 229 -22.16 -9.17 1.73
CA ILE A 229 -22.57 -10.44 2.34
C ILE A 229 -23.92 -10.29 3.05
N ILE A 230 -24.15 -9.22 3.80
CA ILE A 230 -25.42 -9.03 4.54
C ILE A 230 -26.61 -8.75 3.62
N ASN A 231 -26.35 -8.21 2.43
CA ASN A 231 -27.35 -7.94 1.41
C ASN A 231 -27.67 -9.18 0.54
N PHE A 232 -26.99 -10.30 0.78
CA PHE A 232 -27.21 -11.52 0.00
C PHE A 232 -28.66 -12.02 0.20
N PRO A 233 -29.41 -12.30 -0.88
CA PRO A 233 -30.86 -12.53 -0.79
C PRO A 233 -31.24 -13.87 -0.18
N GLU A 234 -30.32 -14.83 -0.08
CA GLU A 234 -30.62 -16.12 0.56
C GLU A 234 -30.50 -16.02 2.08
N GLU A 235 -31.52 -16.53 2.78
CA GLU A 235 -31.52 -16.72 4.22
C GLU A 235 -30.58 -17.87 4.65
N ILE A 236 -29.28 -17.65 4.47
CA ILE A 236 -28.24 -18.54 4.97
C ILE A 236 -27.86 -18.08 6.38
N TYR A 237 -27.50 -19.02 7.25
CA TYR A 237 -26.97 -18.74 8.59
C TYR A 237 -25.77 -17.76 8.57
N PHE A 238 -24.94 -17.82 7.53
CA PHE A 238 -23.69 -17.05 7.45
C PHE A 238 -23.90 -15.53 7.34
N PRO A 239 -24.69 -14.96 6.39
CA PRO A 239 -25.06 -13.54 6.39
C PRO A 239 -25.66 -13.06 7.72
N LYS A 240 -26.57 -13.84 8.33
CA LYS A 240 -27.17 -13.52 9.64
C LYS A 240 -26.10 -13.42 10.74
N TRP A 241 -25.15 -14.35 10.77
CA TRP A 241 -24.00 -14.32 11.69
C TRP A 241 -23.10 -13.10 11.44
N VAL A 242 -22.75 -12.81 10.19
CA VAL A 242 -21.90 -11.66 9.82
C VAL A 242 -22.55 -10.35 10.24
N TYR A 243 -23.87 -10.20 10.04
CA TYR A 243 -24.64 -9.03 10.48
C TYR A 243 -24.54 -8.82 12.01
N ARG A 244 -24.78 -9.89 12.79
CA ARG A 244 -24.72 -9.85 14.27
C ARG A 244 -23.31 -9.63 14.81
N HIS A 245 -22.29 -10.14 14.10
CA HIS A 245 -20.90 -10.19 14.55
C HIS A 245 -19.94 -9.41 13.65
N ARG A 246 -20.35 -8.21 13.22
CA ARG A 246 -19.61 -7.40 12.24
C ARG A 246 -18.14 -7.14 12.62
N TYR A 247 -17.85 -6.90 13.91
CA TYR A 247 -16.49 -6.63 14.36
C TYR A 247 -15.65 -7.91 14.45
N GLN A 248 -16.25 -9.04 14.84
CA GLN A 248 -15.57 -10.33 14.83
C GLN A 248 -15.24 -10.75 13.40
N PHE A 249 -16.17 -10.55 12.46
CA PHE A 249 -15.92 -10.77 11.04
C PHE A 249 -14.72 -9.96 10.57
N PHE A 250 -14.70 -8.64 10.83
CA PHE A 250 -13.57 -7.77 10.47
C PHE A 250 -12.25 -8.17 11.14
N LEU A 251 -12.30 -8.52 12.43
CA LEU A 251 -11.12 -8.93 13.21
C LEU A 251 -10.45 -10.18 12.64
N ILE A 252 -11.20 -11.13 12.07
CA ILE A 252 -10.62 -12.33 11.44
C ILE A 252 -9.67 -11.96 10.31
N PHE A 253 -10.05 -11.01 9.43
CA PHE A 253 -9.20 -10.57 8.32
C PHE A 253 -7.96 -9.83 8.82
N ILE A 254 -8.10 -8.98 9.84
CA ILE A 254 -6.97 -8.31 10.51
C ILE A 254 -5.99 -9.34 11.09
N LEU A 255 -6.49 -10.39 11.74
CA LEU A 255 -5.64 -11.43 12.31
C LEU A 255 -4.89 -12.20 11.21
N ILE A 256 -5.52 -12.48 10.07
CA ILE A 256 -4.86 -13.09 8.92
C ILE A 256 -3.73 -12.20 8.41
N ASP A 257 -3.99 -10.90 8.20
CA ASP A 257 -2.95 -9.95 7.78
C ASP A 257 -1.81 -9.85 8.80
N PHE A 258 -2.15 -9.77 10.09
CA PHE A 258 -1.16 -9.70 11.14
C PHE A 258 -0.25 -10.93 11.14
N LEU A 259 -0.82 -12.13 11.00
CA LEU A 259 -0.06 -13.37 10.91
C LEU A 259 0.84 -13.39 9.67
N LEU A 260 0.32 -13.06 8.50
CA LEU A 260 1.11 -13.03 7.26
C LEU A 260 2.27 -12.03 7.35
N ASN A 261 2.02 -10.81 7.80
CA ASN A 261 3.05 -9.78 7.95
C ASN A 261 4.08 -10.14 9.02
N SER A 262 3.65 -10.74 10.14
CA SER A 262 4.56 -11.21 11.20
C SER A 262 5.50 -12.30 10.67
N ILE A 263 5.00 -13.22 9.85
CA ILE A 263 5.81 -14.28 9.24
C ILE A 263 6.85 -13.67 8.27
N VAL A 264 6.47 -12.67 7.47
CA VAL A 264 7.41 -11.95 6.60
C VAL A 264 8.55 -11.31 7.41
N LEU A 265 8.19 -10.59 8.48
CA LEU A 265 9.14 -9.89 9.35
C LEU A 265 10.14 -10.84 10.01
N LEU A 266 9.67 -12.00 10.50
CA LEU A 266 10.51 -12.95 11.24
C LEU A 266 11.44 -13.77 10.32
N ILE A 267 10.96 -14.19 9.15
CA ILE A 267 11.67 -15.15 8.30
C ILE A 267 12.57 -14.45 7.27
N SER A 268 12.21 -13.24 6.85
CA SER A 268 12.79 -12.63 5.67
C SER A 268 13.00 -11.12 5.83
N PRO A 269 14.02 -10.69 6.59
CA PRO A 269 14.30 -9.27 6.77
C PRO A 269 14.57 -8.60 5.42
N PHE A 270 14.02 -7.41 5.23
CA PHE A 270 14.27 -6.63 4.03
C PHE A 270 15.69 -6.09 4.08
N LYS A 271 16.43 -6.24 2.97
CA LYS A 271 17.79 -5.71 2.86
C LYS A 271 17.81 -4.55 1.89
N ILE A 272 18.59 -3.53 2.25
CA ILE A 272 18.87 -2.43 1.34
C ILE A 272 19.93 -2.88 0.34
N LYS A 273 19.63 -2.74 -0.97
CA LYS A 273 20.62 -2.92 -2.03
C LYS A 273 20.83 -1.59 -2.74
N THR A 274 22.07 -1.16 -2.79
CA THR A 274 22.50 -0.03 -3.61
C THR A 274 22.53 -0.46 -5.08
N ILE A 275 21.88 0.32 -5.94
CA ILE A 275 21.93 0.21 -7.39
C ILE A 275 22.99 1.20 -7.87
N ASN A 276 24.07 0.65 -8.40
CA ASN A 276 25.14 1.44 -8.99
C ASN A 276 24.78 1.70 -10.46
N VAL A 277 24.53 2.96 -10.79
CA VAL A 277 24.16 3.37 -12.15
C VAL A 277 25.44 3.85 -12.83
N LYS A 278 25.79 3.24 -13.97
CA LYS A 278 26.97 3.68 -14.73
C LYS A 278 26.73 5.11 -15.21
N ASP A 279 27.65 6.01 -14.85
CA ASP A 279 27.61 7.43 -15.21
C ASP A 279 26.31 8.13 -14.75
N GLY A 280 25.73 7.68 -13.64
CA GLY A 280 24.49 8.21 -13.10
C GLY A 280 24.43 8.18 -11.58
N GLN A 281 23.29 8.56 -11.05
CA GLN A 281 23.07 8.72 -9.62
C GLN A 281 22.78 7.36 -8.97
N ASN A 282 23.66 6.92 -8.06
CA ASN A 282 23.44 5.69 -7.30
C ASN A 282 22.30 5.89 -6.30
N PHE A 283 21.50 4.85 -6.07
CA PHE A 283 20.39 4.93 -5.11
C PHE A 283 20.10 3.59 -4.46
N ASN A 284 19.42 3.64 -3.32
CA ASN A 284 19.05 2.45 -2.56
C ASN A 284 17.66 1.94 -2.96
N LYS A 285 17.49 0.62 -2.98
CA LYS A 285 16.19 -0.04 -3.10
C LYS A 285 16.02 -1.15 -2.06
N CYS A 286 14.78 -1.36 -1.63
CA CYS A 286 14.42 -2.48 -0.78
C CYS A 286 14.41 -3.78 -1.61
N ILE A 287 15.11 -4.81 -1.16
CA ILE A 287 15.03 -6.14 -1.78
C ILE A 287 14.78 -7.22 -0.73
N ILE A 288 14.03 -8.24 -1.14
CA ILE A 288 13.86 -9.47 -0.39
C ILE A 288 14.69 -10.56 -1.06
N ARG A 289 15.72 -11.04 -0.37
CA ARG A 289 16.59 -12.11 -0.89
C ARG A 289 16.06 -13.51 -0.62
N SER A 290 15.22 -13.68 0.40
CA SER A 290 14.70 -15.00 0.76
C SER A 290 13.60 -15.43 -0.22
N PHE A 291 13.74 -16.62 -0.80
CA PHE A 291 12.69 -17.24 -1.62
C PHE A 291 11.37 -17.36 -0.85
N PHE A 292 11.43 -17.77 0.42
CA PHE A 292 10.25 -17.87 1.28
C PHE A 292 9.55 -16.52 1.48
N GLY A 293 10.32 -15.43 1.68
CA GLY A 293 9.76 -14.09 1.79
C GLY A 293 9.00 -13.66 0.52
N GLN A 294 9.56 -13.96 -0.66
CA GLN A 294 8.89 -13.69 -1.93
C GLN A 294 7.60 -14.51 -2.08
N VAL A 295 7.62 -15.80 -1.72
CA VAL A 295 6.42 -16.66 -1.74
C VAL A 295 5.33 -16.12 -0.83
N ILE A 296 5.67 -15.67 0.40
CA ILE A 296 4.68 -15.12 1.33
C ILE A 296 4.06 -13.83 0.79
N LEU A 297 4.87 -12.93 0.20
CA LEU A 297 4.32 -11.74 -0.47
C LEU A 297 3.36 -12.11 -1.61
N TRP A 298 3.67 -13.14 -2.40
CA TRP A 298 2.76 -13.63 -3.43
C TRP A 298 1.47 -14.21 -2.85
N VAL A 299 1.55 -14.93 -1.71
CA VAL A 299 0.37 -15.42 -0.98
C VAL A 299 -0.50 -14.25 -0.51
N GLN A 300 0.10 -13.18 0.00
CA GLN A 300 -0.61 -11.97 0.45
C GLN A 300 -1.33 -11.28 -0.73
N VAL A 301 -0.66 -11.13 -1.88
CA VAL A 301 -1.27 -10.60 -3.11
C VAL A 301 -2.42 -11.50 -3.58
N PHE A 302 -2.23 -12.82 -3.57
CA PHE A 302 -3.26 -13.78 -3.96
C PHE A 302 -4.47 -13.77 -3.02
N TYR A 303 -4.25 -13.60 -1.72
CA TYR A 303 -5.30 -13.42 -0.72
C TYR A 303 -6.17 -12.18 -1.00
N ILE A 304 -5.55 -11.03 -1.27
CA ILE A 304 -6.27 -9.79 -1.65
C ILE A 304 -7.04 -10.00 -2.96
N LEU A 305 -6.46 -10.72 -3.93
CA LEU A 305 -7.12 -11.04 -5.20
C LEU A 305 -8.37 -11.90 -4.99
N ILE A 306 -8.32 -12.91 -4.11
CA ILE A 306 -9.49 -13.75 -3.78
C ILE A 306 -10.62 -12.89 -3.20
N ILE A 307 -10.31 -12.02 -2.23
CA ILE A 307 -11.31 -11.10 -1.64
C ILE A 307 -11.94 -10.24 -2.73
N THR A 308 -11.13 -9.69 -3.63
CA THR A 308 -11.60 -8.87 -4.75
C THR A 308 -12.54 -9.65 -5.69
N ILE A 309 -12.22 -10.91 -6.01
CA ILE A 309 -13.06 -11.78 -6.84
C ILE A 309 -14.41 -12.07 -6.17
N ILE A 310 -14.41 -12.29 -4.84
CA ILE A 310 -15.65 -12.50 -4.07
C ILE A 310 -16.51 -11.23 -4.11
N ILE A 311 -15.92 -10.06 -3.89
CA ILE A 311 -16.62 -8.77 -3.96
C ILE A 311 -17.21 -8.55 -5.35
N LEU A 312 -16.46 -8.80 -6.42
CA LEU A 312 -16.97 -8.69 -7.80
C LEU A 312 -18.14 -9.66 -8.06
N SER A 313 -18.06 -10.88 -7.55
CA SER A 313 -19.11 -11.88 -7.71
C SER A 313 -20.39 -11.48 -6.98
N LEU A 314 -20.28 -10.98 -5.75
CA LEU A 314 -21.42 -10.48 -4.98
C LEU A 314 -21.99 -9.19 -5.59
N SER A 315 -21.14 -8.29 -6.06
CA SER A 315 -21.56 -7.06 -6.74
C SER A 315 -22.30 -7.35 -8.05
N PHE A 316 -21.93 -8.43 -8.75
CA PHE A 316 -22.68 -8.90 -9.92
C PHE A 316 -24.09 -9.35 -9.53
N ILE A 317 -24.25 -10.02 -8.39
CA ILE A 317 -25.56 -10.46 -7.89
C ILE A 317 -26.44 -9.26 -7.52
N GLU A 318 -25.88 -8.22 -6.88
CA GLU A 318 -26.61 -7.01 -6.48
C GLU A 318 -26.79 -5.95 -7.59
N TRP A 319 -26.29 -6.21 -8.80
CA TRP A 319 -26.15 -5.19 -9.85
C TRP A 319 -27.43 -4.42 -10.19
N ASN A 320 -28.60 -5.07 -10.11
CA ASN A 320 -29.88 -4.48 -10.51
C ASN A 320 -30.74 -3.97 -9.35
N LEU A 321 -30.21 -4.00 -8.12
CA LEU A 321 -30.97 -3.61 -6.93
C LEU A 321 -31.14 -2.09 -6.87
N HIS A 322 -32.38 -1.59 -6.90
CA HIS A 322 -32.64 -0.14 -6.91
C HIS A 322 -32.07 0.61 -5.71
N ALA A 323 -32.01 -0.02 -4.54
CA ALA A 323 -31.51 0.59 -3.31
C ALA A 323 -29.99 0.89 -3.36
N THR A 324 -29.20 -0.01 -3.94
CA THR A 324 -27.72 0.08 -3.96
C THR A 324 -27.14 0.35 -5.35
N PHE A 325 -27.98 0.59 -6.35
CA PHE A 325 -27.63 0.70 -7.76
C PHE A 325 -26.41 1.58 -8.06
N TYR A 326 -26.37 2.79 -7.52
CA TYR A 326 -25.25 3.71 -7.75
C TYR A 326 -24.00 3.28 -6.97
N ASP A 327 -24.18 2.79 -5.74
CA ASP A 327 -23.07 2.36 -4.88
C ASP A 327 -22.33 1.17 -5.48
N ILE A 328 -23.06 0.17 -6.00
CA ILE A 328 -22.47 -1.00 -6.66
C ILE A 328 -21.72 -0.61 -7.95
N ARG A 329 -22.24 0.32 -8.74
CA ARG A 329 -21.57 0.77 -9.97
C ARG A 329 -20.28 1.52 -9.70
N PHE A 330 -20.28 2.40 -8.70
CA PHE A 330 -19.06 3.11 -8.31
C PHE A 330 -18.06 2.19 -7.62
N LEU A 331 -18.53 1.24 -6.80
CA LEU A 331 -17.70 0.17 -6.24
C LEU A 331 -16.99 -0.62 -7.34
N ILE A 332 -17.72 -1.12 -8.33
CA ILE A 332 -17.14 -1.87 -9.45
C ILE A 332 -16.14 -1.01 -10.25
N SER A 333 -16.46 0.27 -10.47
CA SER A 333 -15.55 1.20 -11.14
C SER A 333 -14.23 1.37 -10.38
N ALA A 334 -14.31 1.50 -9.05
CA ALA A 334 -13.15 1.57 -8.16
C ALA A 334 -12.30 0.29 -8.23
N LEU A 335 -12.94 -0.89 -8.11
CA LEU A 335 -12.27 -2.19 -8.18
C LEU A 335 -11.58 -2.42 -9.53
N TYR A 336 -12.16 -1.97 -10.65
CA TYR A 336 -11.50 -2.08 -11.95
C TYR A 336 -10.24 -1.23 -12.04
N ILE A 337 -10.26 -0.02 -11.50
CA ILE A 337 -9.08 0.85 -11.45
C ILE A 337 -8.02 0.24 -10.53
N ASP A 338 -8.41 -0.37 -9.42
CA ASP A 338 -7.49 -1.05 -8.51
C ASP A 338 -6.83 -2.27 -9.16
N ILE A 339 -7.60 -3.12 -9.85
CA ILE A 339 -7.07 -4.28 -10.58
C ILE A 339 -6.09 -3.82 -11.66
N LEU A 340 -6.45 -2.80 -12.44
CA LEU A 340 -5.59 -2.27 -13.49
C LEU A 340 -4.31 -1.65 -12.91
N SER A 341 -4.44 -0.83 -11.87
CA SER A 341 -3.31 -0.18 -11.19
C SER A 341 -2.38 -1.19 -10.56
N SER A 342 -2.93 -2.24 -9.93
CA SER A 342 -2.17 -3.35 -9.36
C SER A 342 -1.42 -4.14 -10.44
N ALA A 343 -2.05 -4.43 -11.57
CA ALA A 343 -1.39 -5.10 -12.70
C ALA A 343 -0.22 -4.26 -13.26
N ILE A 344 -0.43 -2.95 -13.43
CA ILE A 344 0.63 -2.02 -13.86
C ILE A 344 1.75 -1.96 -12.81
N TYR A 345 1.42 -1.92 -11.52
CA TYR A 345 2.39 -1.92 -10.44
C TYR A 345 3.27 -3.18 -10.46
N LEU A 346 2.66 -4.37 -10.59
CA LEU A 346 3.37 -5.65 -10.69
C LEU A 346 4.26 -5.73 -11.95
N PHE A 347 3.78 -5.21 -13.07
CA PHE A 347 4.58 -5.11 -14.29
C PHE A 347 5.81 -4.21 -14.10
N LEU A 348 5.65 -3.05 -13.47
CA LEU A 348 6.75 -2.12 -13.20
C LEU A 348 7.75 -2.62 -12.17
N GLU A 349 7.34 -3.51 -11.25
CA GLU A 349 8.27 -4.23 -10.38
C GLU A 349 9.23 -5.14 -11.16
N SER A 350 8.82 -5.60 -12.34
CA SER A 350 9.65 -6.44 -13.21
C SER A 350 10.66 -5.63 -14.03
N ILE A 351 10.51 -4.30 -14.12
CA ILE A 351 11.35 -3.42 -14.94
C ILE A 351 12.44 -2.77 -14.09
N THR A 352 13.69 -2.81 -14.57
CA THR A 352 14.81 -2.09 -13.94
C THR A 352 14.82 -0.62 -14.34
N ILE A 353 14.24 0.24 -13.50
CA ILE A 353 14.31 1.71 -13.65
C ILE A 353 15.61 2.20 -12.99
N ASN A 354 16.56 2.68 -13.80
CA ASN A 354 17.88 3.14 -13.34
C ASN A 354 17.92 4.61 -12.88
N ASN A 355 16.77 5.27 -12.75
CA ASN A 355 16.67 6.67 -12.31
C ASN A 355 15.81 6.73 -11.04
N TYR A 356 16.39 7.18 -9.92
CA TYR A 356 15.74 7.13 -8.61
C TYR A 356 14.50 8.03 -8.53
N LEU A 357 14.51 9.20 -9.20
CA LEU A 357 13.35 10.10 -9.28
C LEU A 357 12.21 9.44 -10.03
N SER A 358 12.49 8.87 -11.19
CA SER A 358 11.50 8.17 -12.03
C SER A 358 10.94 6.95 -11.30
N TYR A 359 11.81 6.18 -10.64
CA TYR A 359 11.42 5.04 -9.82
C TYR A 359 10.44 5.43 -8.72
N TYR A 360 10.72 6.53 -8.01
CA TYR A 360 9.86 7.04 -6.96
C TYR A 360 8.53 7.58 -7.51
N VAL A 361 8.58 8.48 -8.51
CA VAL A 361 7.40 9.15 -9.07
C VAL A 361 6.44 8.16 -9.71
N VAL A 362 6.94 7.24 -10.53
CA VAL A 362 6.08 6.27 -11.22
C VAL A 362 5.34 5.40 -10.19
N ARG A 363 6.05 4.83 -9.20
CA ARG A 363 5.43 3.99 -8.16
C ARG A 363 4.47 4.77 -7.28
N GLY A 364 4.88 5.95 -6.84
CA GLY A 364 4.06 6.83 -6.01
C GLY A 364 2.80 7.31 -6.73
N SER A 365 2.88 7.56 -8.04
CA SER A 365 1.74 7.99 -8.85
C SER A 365 0.67 6.91 -9.00
N ILE A 366 1.07 5.64 -9.14
CA ILE A 366 0.13 4.52 -9.26
C ILE A 366 -0.64 4.34 -7.95
N LEU A 367 0.07 4.32 -6.82
CA LEU A 367 -0.56 4.25 -5.49
C LEU A 367 -1.48 5.45 -5.24
N PHE A 368 -1.06 6.65 -5.68
CA PHE A 368 -1.88 7.86 -5.56
C PHE A 368 -3.16 7.79 -6.40
N ILE A 369 -3.08 7.34 -7.65
CA ILE A 369 -4.24 7.17 -8.54
C ILE A 369 -5.22 6.16 -7.95
N MET A 370 -4.72 5.05 -7.43
CA MET A 370 -5.49 4.00 -6.78
C MET A 370 -6.28 4.57 -5.58
N THR A 371 -5.58 5.23 -4.65
CA THR A 371 -6.23 5.84 -3.47
C THR A 371 -7.22 6.96 -3.83
N ILE A 372 -6.84 7.88 -4.73
CA ILE A 372 -7.76 8.96 -5.13
C ILE A 372 -8.99 8.41 -5.83
N SER A 373 -8.85 7.37 -6.65
CA SER A 373 -9.98 6.75 -7.34
C SER A 373 -10.91 6.07 -6.35
N ASN A 374 -10.37 5.26 -5.42
CA ASN A 374 -11.18 4.62 -4.38
C ASN A 374 -11.88 5.64 -3.48
N TYR A 375 -11.16 6.64 -3.00
CA TYR A 375 -11.79 7.71 -2.22
C TYR A 375 -12.90 8.41 -3.01
N SER A 376 -12.64 8.78 -4.27
CA SER A 376 -13.61 9.51 -5.10
C SER A 376 -14.86 8.67 -5.38
N PHE A 377 -14.70 7.41 -5.75
CA PHE A 377 -15.82 6.53 -6.12
C PHE A 377 -16.58 5.97 -4.92
N LEU A 378 -15.91 5.64 -3.82
CA LEU A 378 -16.57 5.06 -2.64
C LEU A 378 -17.19 6.14 -1.75
N TYR A 379 -16.46 7.23 -1.48
CA TYR A 379 -16.83 8.22 -0.48
C TYR A 379 -17.11 9.61 -1.08
N GLY A 380 -16.23 10.10 -1.94
CA GLY A 380 -16.26 11.46 -2.48
C GLY A 380 -17.53 11.76 -3.29
N TYR A 381 -18.00 10.80 -4.10
CA TYR A 381 -19.25 10.94 -4.85
C TYR A 381 -20.45 11.14 -3.92
N LYS A 382 -20.50 10.44 -2.77
CA LYS A 382 -21.60 10.57 -1.79
C LYS A 382 -21.59 11.96 -1.18
N LEU A 383 -20.41 12.45 -0.81
CA LEU A 383 -20.24 13.80 -0.29
C LEU A 383 -20.68 14.86 -1.31
N PHE A 384 -20.28 14.70 -2.57
CA PHE A 384 -20.64 15.60 -3.66
C PHE A 384 -22.16 15.56 -3.96
N SER A 385 -22.75 14.37 -4.04
CA SER A 385 -24.19 14.15 -4.21
C SER A 385 -24.99 14.78 -3.07
N ALA A 386 -24.54 14.62 -1.82
CA ALA A 386 -25.14 15.23 -0.65
C ALA A 386 -25.10 16.76 -0.73
N PHE A 387 -23.96 17.33 -1.11
CA PHE A 387 -23.81 18.77 -1.27
C PHE A 387 -24.76 19.35 -2.32
N LEU A 388 -24.89 18.70 -3.48
CA LEU A 388 -25.79 19.14 -4.55
C LEU A 388 -27.28 19.00 -4.17
N LYS A 389 -27.65 17.89 -3.53
CA LYS A 389 -29.06 17.58 -3.19
C LYS A 389 -29.54 18.20 -1.88
N LYS A 390 -28.65 18.75 -1.05
CA LYS A 390 -28.97 19.33 0.27
C LYS A 390 -30.15 20.30 0.25
N LYS A 391 -30.27 21.11 -0.80
CA LYS A 391 -31.38 22.09 -0.93
C LYS A 391 -32.76 21.42 -1.01
N ASN A 392 -32.83 20.20 -1.51
CA ASN A 392 -34.07 19.48 -1.73
C ASN A 392 -34.48 18.60 -0.54
N LEU A 393 -33.55 18.18 0.33
CA LEU A 393 -33.87 17.31 1.47
C LEU A 393 -34.80 17.98 2.48
N LYS A 394 -34.62 19.28 2.76
CA LYS A 394 -35.56 20.03 3.59
C LYS A 394 -36.98 20.03 2.98
N LEU A 395 -37.09 20.16 1.66
CA LEU A 395 -38.36 20.10 0.96
C LEU A 395 -38.98 18.70 0.98
N VAL A 396 -38.17 17.65 0.83
CA VAL A 396 -38.63 16.25 0.93
C VAL A 396 -39.09 15.94 2.36
N PHE A 397 -38.38 16.42 3.38
CA PHE A 397 -38.77 16.26 4.78
C PHE A 397 -40.09 17.00 5.09
N ILE A 398 -40.23 18.25 4.64
CA ILE A 398 -41.50 19.01 4.76
C ILE A 398 -42.63 18.29 4.01
N LYS A 399 -42.37 17.75 2.81
CA LYS A 399 -43.37 16.97 2.07
C LYS A 399 -43.75 15.68 2.79
N LYS A 400 -42.81 14.96 3.40
CA LYS A 400 -43.07 13.72 4.14
C LYS A 400 -43.90 14.00 5.41
N ILE A 401 -43.58 15.07 6.13
CA ILE A 401 -44.39 15.54 7.26
C ILE A 401 -45.79 15.93 6.79
N ASN A 402 -45.92 16.78 5.77
CA ASN A 402 -47.23 17.22 5.28
C ASN A 402 -48.08 16.05 4.76
N LYS A 403 -47.49 15.06 4.10
CA LYS A 403 -48.22 13.88 3.63
C LYS A 403 -48.80 13.08 4.80
N ASN A 404 -47.99 12.83 5.84
CA ASN A 404 -48.46 12.12 7.03
C ASN A 404 -49.53 12.91 7.80
N PHE A 405 -49.46 14.24 7.84
CA PHE A 405 -50.48 15.07 8.52
C PHE A 405 -51.80 15.19 7.73
N VAL A 406 -51.75 15.22 6.40
CA VAL A 406 -52.95 15.40 5.56
C VAL A 406 -53.71 14.08 5.41
N ASP A 407 -53.02 12.96 5.14
CA ASP A 407 -53.68 11.66 4.93
C ASP A 407 -54.32 11.09 6.22
N GLU A 408 -53.87 11.52 7.40
CA GLU A 408 -54.43 11.09 8.69
C GLU A 408 -55.72 11.86 9.06
N SER A 409 -55.96 13.03 8.45
CA SER A 409 -57.14 13.85 8.75
C SER A 409 -58.41 13.46 7.99
N ASP A 410 -58.29 12.83 6.81
CA ASP A 410 -59.44 12.50 5.95
C ASP A 410 -60.04 11.10 6.19
N ASN A 411 -59.34 10.18 6.87
CA ASN A 411 -59.83 8.80 7.09
C ASN A 411 -60.61 8.59 8.40
N SER A 412 -60.94 9.65 9.15
CA SER A 412 -61.71 9.54 10.40
C SER A 412 -63.22 9.81 10.26
N ARG A 413 -63.74 10.09 9.05
CA ARG A 413 -65.18 10.31 8.81
C ARG A 413 -65.71 9.49 7.65
N GLU A 414 -65.96 8.20 7.89
CA GLU A 414 -67.16 7.47 7.40
C GLU A 414 -67.10 6.00 7.85
N LYS A 415 -67.41 5.77 9.13
CA LYS A 415 -68.06 4.50 9.52
C LYS A 415 -69.55 4.64 9.24
N SER A 416 -69.95 4.60 7.98
CA SER A 416 -71.35 4.32 7.61
C SER A 416 -71.51 2.82 7.39
N ALA A 417 -72.50 2.27 8.08
CA ALA A 417 -72.82 0.85 8.18
C ALA A 417 -72.97 0.14 6.82
N PRO A 418 -72.65 -1.17 6.73
CA PRO A 418 -72.89 -1.96 5.53
C PRO A 418 -74.39 -2.18 5.34
N TYR A 419 -74.98 -1.52 4.33
CA TYR A 419 -76.31 -1.84 3.85
C TYR A 419 -76.22 -3.04 2.91
N ASN A 420 -76.78 -4.15 3.36
CA ASN A 420 -77.00 -5.37 2.59
C ASN A 420 -78.09 -5.10 1.53
N THR A 421 -77.74 -5.10 0.24
CA THR A 421 -78.73 -5.18 -0.84
C THR A 421 -78.43 -6.38 -1.73
N ASN A 422 -79.15 -7.46 -1.45
CA ASN A 422 -79.46 -8.50 -2.42
C ASN A 422 -80.21 -7.87 -3.61
N THR A 423 -79.72 -8.04 -4.83
CA THR A 423 -80.56 -7.88 -6.02
C THR A 423 -80.21 -8.97 -7.02
N LYS A 424 -81.09 -9.99 -7.03
CA LYS A 424 -81.30 -10.91 -8.15
C LYS A 424 -81.68 -10.10 -9.39
N ILE A 425 -81.03 -10.37 -10.51
CA ILE A 425 -81.60 -10.10 -11.83
C ILE A 425 -81.45 -11.38 -12.65
N GLU A 426 -82.60 -12.05 -12.82
CA GLU A 426 -82.86 -13.04 -13.86
C GLU A 426 -83.16 -12.32 -15.18
N GLY A 427 -82.66 -12.85 -16.28
CA GLY A 427 -82.95 -12.38 -17.64
C GLY A 427 -82.38 -13.35 -18.68
N ASN A 428 -83.18 -14.36 -19.01
CA ASN A 428 -82.95 -15.43 -19.99
C ASN A 428 -83.08 -14.96 -21.46
N VAL A 429 -82.67 -15.87 -22.36
CA VAL A 429 -83.07 -16.07 -23.79
C VAL A 429 -82.16 -15.34 -24.81
N SER A 430 -81.54 -15.95 -25.83
CA SER A 430 -81.73 -17.23 -26.53
C SER A 430 -80.49 -17.67 -27.34
N SER A 431 -80.23 -18.98 -27.31
CA SER A 431 -79.85 -19.90 -28.40
C SER A 431 -78.77 -19.52 -29.43
N MET A 432 -77.73 -20.36 -29.51
CA MET A 432 -77.63 -21.27 -30.67
C MET A 432 -76.86 -22.55 -30.31
N ASN A 433 -77.50 -23.68 -30.61
CA ASN A 433 -77.01 -25.03 -30.42
C ASN A 433 -75.95 -25.39 -31.48
N THR A 434 -74.93 -26.13 -31.06
CA THR A 434 -74.52 -27.37 -31.75
C THR A 434 -73.99 -28.34 -30.71
N LEU A 435 -74.84 -29.34 -30.43
CA LEU A 435 -74.45 -30.67 -29.96
C LEU A 435 -73.57 -31.32 -31.02
N ASP A 436 -72.50 -31.99 -30.62
CA ASP A 436 -72.51 -33.45 -30.69
C ASP A 436 -71.29 -34.09 -30.00
N ASP A 437 -71.59 -35.27 -29.47
CA ASP A 437 -70.73 -36.40 -29.12
C ASP A 437 -69.86 -36.37 -27.86
N GLN A 438 -70.54 -36.85 -26.82
CA GLN A 438 -70.03 -37.88 -25.92
C GLN A 438 -69.12 -38.89 -26.62
N ASN A 439 -67.88 -39.00 -26.17
CA ASN A 439 -67.23 -40.30 -26.06
C ASN A 439 -66.41 -40.38 -24.79
N LYS A 440 -66.98 -41.10 -23.82
CA LYS A 440 -66.27 -41.78 -22.74
C LYS A 440 -65.20 -42.67 -23.39
N SER A 441 -63.95 -42.27 -23.29
CA SER A 441 -62.82 -43.20 -23.34
C SER A 441 -62.01 -42.96 -22.07
N SER A 442 -62.19 -43.89 -21.14
CA SER A 442 -61.25 -44.21 -20.08
C SER A 442 -59.91 -44.55 -20.72
N THR A 443 -59.02 -43.58 -20.78
CA THR A 443 -57.59 -43.84 -20.88
C THR A 443 -56.97 -43.40 -19.57
N ASP A 444 -56.71 -44.39 -18.72
CA ASP A 444 -55.65 -44.37 -17.72
C ASP A 444 -54.34 -44.04 -18.44
N TYR A 445 -54.10 -42.77 -18.73
CA TYR A 445 -52.77 -42.27 -18.98
C TYR A 445 -52.17 -41.98 -17.62
N ASN A 446 -51.27 -42.88 -17.22
CA ASN A 446 -50.21 -42.63 -16.27
C ASN A 446 -49.54 -41.30 -16.60
N ASN A 447 -50.06 -40.20 -16.06
CA ASN A 447 -49.26 -39.04 -15.77
C ASN A 447 -48.48 -39.38 -14.50
N ASP A 448 -47.55 -40.32 -14.65
CA ASP A 448 -46.20 -40.14 -14.11
C ASP A 448 -45.68 -38.86 -14.75
N GLU A 449 -46.24 -37.72 -14.33
CA GLU A 449 -45.63 -36.42 -14.45
C GLU A 449 -44.33 -36.58 -13.69
N PHE A 450 -43.31 -36.90 -14.48
CA PHE A 450 -41.93 -36.66 -14.23
C PHE A 450 -41.85 -35.24 -13.65
N ARG A 451 -42.00 -35.13 -12.33
CA ARG A 451 -41.31 -34.16 -11.50
C ARG A 451 -39.84 -34.47 -11.69
N SER A 452 -39.34 -34.16 -12.89
CA SER A 452 -37.93 -33.93 -13.09
C SER A 452 -37.66 -32.81 -12.11
N TYR A 453 -37.11 -33.17 -10.96
CA TYR A 453 -36.39 -32.27 -10.09
C TYR A 453 -35.32 -31.68 -11.01
N ARG A 454 -35.69 -30.63 -11.72
CA ARG A 454 -34.78 -29.82 -12.49
C ARG A 454 -33.91 -29.25 -11.40
N ARG A 455 -32.75 -29.87 -11.17
CA ARG A 455 -31.70 -29.31 -10.33
C ARG A 455 -31.40 -27.97 -10.99
N ASN A 456 -32.05 -26.92 -10.49
CA ASN A 456 -31.76 -25.57 -10.90
C ASN A 456 -30.28 -25.40 -10.65
N SER A 457 -29.52 -25.28 -11.73
CA SER A 457 -28.08 -25.12 -11.64
C SER A 457 -27.82 -23.89 -10.77
N ILE A 458 -26.75 -23.91 -9.98
CA ILE A 458 -26.35 -22.76 -9.14
C ILE A 458 -26.34 -21.47 -9.98
N PHE A 459 -25.93 -21.58 -11.25
CA PHE A 459 -25.96 -20.49 -12.22
C PHE A 459 -27.37 -19.91 -12.47
N SER A 460 -28.40 -20.75 -12.61
CA SER A 460 -29.78 -20.28 -12.78
C SER A 460 -30.30 -19.50 -11.57
N LYS A 461 -29.89 -19.87 -10.35
CA LYS A 461 -30.21 -19.11 -9.13
C LYS A 461 -29.49 -17.77 -9.07
N VAL A 462 -28.18 -17.76 -9.36
CA VAL A 462 -27.39 -16.52 -9.45
C VAL A 462 -27.99 -15.56 -10.47
N LEU A 463 -28.42 -16.09 -11.62
CA LEU A 463 -29.06 -15.30 -12.66
C LEU A 463 -30.43 -14.77 -12.22
N SER A 464 -31.23 -15.55 -11.48
CA SER A 464 -32.49 -15.05 -10.94
C SER A 464 -32.28 -13.88 -9.97
N TYR A 465 -31.26 -13.97 -9.09
CA TYR A 465 -30.94 -12.87 -8.17
C TYR A 465 -30.48 -11.62 -8.90
N HIS A 466 -29.66 -11.77 -9.93
CA HIS A 466 -29.18 -10.65 -10.74
C HIS A 466 -30.32 -9.83 -11.36
N TYR A 467 -31.43 -10.46 -11.74
CA TYR A 467 -32.57 -9.77 -12.35
C TYR A 467 -33.61 -9.26 -11.35
N THR A 468 -33.48 -9.57 -10.06
CA THR A 468 -34.38 -9.05 -9.02
C THR A 468 -34.19 -7.53 -8.86
N THR A 469 -35.25 -6.77 -9.06
CA THR A 469 -35.25 -5.29 -8.95
C THR A 469 -35.68 -4.80 -7.57
N GLU A 470 -36.58 -5.54 -6.91
CA GLU A 470 -37.13 -5.21 -5.60
C GLU A 470 -36.22 -5.72 -4.50
N GLY A 471 -35.75 -4.80 -3.65
CA GLY A 471 -34.97 -5.18 -2.49
C GLY A 471 -35.84 -5.67 -1.35
N TYR A 472 -35.42 -6.74 -0.71
CA TYR A 472 -35.89 -7.11 0.62
C TYR A 472 -35.62 -5.95 1.55
N SER A 473 -36.67 -5.38 2.14
CA SER A 473 -36.48 -4.28 3.07
C SER A 473 -35.77 -4.84 4.31
N VAL A 474 -34.64 -4.23 4.71
CA VAL A 474 -33.86 -4.68 5.89
C VAL A 474 -34.72 -4.70 7.17
N ASN A 475 -35.80 -3.91 7.19
CA ASN A 475 -36.78 -3.92 8.27
C ASN A 475 -37.53 -5.26 8.41
N ASP A 476 -37.72 -6.00 7.32
CA ASP A 476 -38.38 -7.32 7.38
C ASP A 476 -37.48 -8.35 8.08
N ILE A 477 -36.15 -8.25 7.91
CA ILE A 477 -35.17 -9.11 8.58
C ILE A 477 -35.03 -8.75 10.06
N GLY A 478 -35.06 -7.45 10.38
CA GLY A 478 -34.99 -6.98 11.77
C GLY A 478 -36.19 -7.44 12.62
N ILE A 479 -37.40 -7.45 12.04
CA ILE A 479 -38.62 -7.83 12.76
C ILE A 479 -38.64 -9.34 13.04
N GLN A 480 -38.23 -10.18 12.09
CA GLN A 480 -38.20 -11.64 12.32
C GLN A 480 -37.20 -12.08 13.40
N ILE A 481 -36.06 -11.40 13.52
CA ILE A 481 -35.02 -11.78 14.50
C ILE A 481 -35.45 -11.43 15.94
N TYR A 482 -36.23 -10.37 16.14
CA TYR A 482 -36.74 -10.01 17.47
C TYR A 482 -37.84 -10.95 17.96
N ASP A 483 -38.56 -11.62 17.07
CA ASP A 483 -39.59 -12.59 17.45
C ASP A 483 -38.97 -13.95 17.85
N GLU A 484 -37.92 -14.43 17.16
CA GLU A 484 -37.24 -15.70 17.53
C GLU A 484 -36.52 -15.63 18.90
N ASP A 485 -35.87 -14.50 19.25
CA ASP A 485 -35.17 -14.37 20.54
C ASP A 485 -36.14 -14.21 21.75
N ASN A 486 -37.44 -13.97 21.50
CA ASN A 486 -38.48 -13.89 22.54
C ASN A 486 -39.25 -15.21 22.70
N GLU A 487 -39.45 -16.00 21.64
CA GLU A 487 -40.13 -17.31 21.75
C GLU A 487 -39.36 -18.33 22.62
N ASP A 488 -38.03 -18.26 22.67
CA ASP A 488 -37.21 -19.15 23.50
C ASP A 488 -37.13 -18.71 24.98
N LYS A 489 -37.52 -17.49 25.33
CA LYS A 489 -37.52 -17.03 26.73
C LYS A 489 -38.81 -17.36 27.49
N ASP A 490 -39.95 -17.42 26.80
CA ASP A 490 -41.24 -17.72 27.45
C ASP A 490 -41.44 -19.20 27.79
N ASN A 491 -40.60 -20.12 27.28
CA ASN A 491 -40.64 -21.55 27.64
C ASN A 491 -39.71 -21.96 28.79
N SER A 492 -39.09 -21.01 29.52
CA SER A 492 -38.13 -21.32 30.60
C SER A 492 -38.52 -20.82 32.00
N ILE A 493 -39.72 -20.25 32.19
CA ILE A 493 -40.24 -19.88 33.52
C ILE A 493 -41.41 -20.80 33.90
N SER A 494 -41.06 -22.05 34.22
CA SER A 494 -41.91 -22.93 35.02
C SER A 494 -41.04 -23.92 35.79
N ILE A 495 -40.40 -23.44 36.86
CA ILE A 495 -39.97 -24.23 38.03
C ILE A 495 -40.27 -23.40 39.27
#